data_AF-A0A257CSJ0-F1
#
_entry.id   AF-A0A257CSJ0-F1
#
_cell.length_a   1.000
_cell.length_b   1.000
_cell.length_c   1.000
_cell.angle_alpha   90.00
_cell.angle_beta   90.00
_cell.angle_gamma   90.00
#
_symmetry.space_group_name_H-M   'P 1'
#
loop_
_entity.id
_entity.type
_entity.pdbx_description
1 polymer ?
#
loop_
_entity_poly.entity_id
_entity_poly.type
_entity_poly.pdbx_seq_one_letter_code
_entity_poly.pdbx_strand_id
1 'polypeptide(L)'
;MPRMALSFFSTPHPDWVVEINHKNRVFGFTLGFVVLGVHMLGKDYGPLSWWLLGLQFLVYPQLLYWRTRASANGRETEMSHLTLDSFVFGLWAGYLGFPMWATFGMCVSTCINHTSYRGAKGALQSLAALGAGALVAVVAFGFKAMVNK
;
A
#
# COMPACT_ATOMS: atom_id res chain seq x y z
N MET A 1 26.49 -47.24 -9.35
CA MET A 1 26.24 -45.94 -10.03
C MET A 1 25.65 -44.98 -9.01
N PRO A 2 26.34 -43.90 -8.59
CA PRO A 2 25.78 -42.93 -7.65
C PRO A 2 24.96 -41.88 -8.40
N ARG A 3 23.75 -41.58 -7.90
CA ARG A 3 22.81 -40.62 -8.47
C ARG A 3 23.20 -39.22 -7.96
N MET A 4 23.78 -38.40 -8.84
CA MET A 4 24.09 -36.99 -8.55
C MET A 4 22.77 -36.21 -8.52
N ALA A 5 22.25 -35.93 -7.33
CA ALA A 5 21.11 -35.04 -7.15
C ALA A 5 21.58 -33.60 -7.32
N LEU A 6 21.35 -33.04 -8.50
CA LEU A 6 21.51 -31.61 -8.78
C LEU A 6 20.47 -30.82 -7.98
N SER A 7 20.83 -30.36 -6.78
CA SER A 7 20.01 -29.39 -6.04
C SER A 7 20.15 -28.00 -6.66
N PHE A 8 19.54 -27.78 -7.82
CA PHE A 8 19.46 -26.45 -8.45
C PHE A 8 18.53 -25.47 -7.73
N PHE A 9 17.77 -25.95 -6.75
CA PHE A 9 16.97 -25.10 -5.87
C PHE A 9 17.81 -24.79 -4.63
N SER A 10 18.58 -23.70 -4.70
CA SER A 10 19.01 -23.00 -3.49
C SER A 10 17.74 -22.68 -2.69
N THR A 11 17.68 -23.08 -1.42
CA THR A 11 16.60 -22.65 -0.53
C THR A 11 16.51 -21.12 -0.64
N PRO A 12 15.37 -20.55 -1.04
CA PRO A 12 15.29 -19.12 -1.22
C PRO A 12 15.64 -18.42 0.09
N HIS A 13 16.73 -17.65 0.11
CA HIS A 13 17.21 -16.96 1.32
C HIS A 13 16.10 -16.02 1.79
N PRO A 14 15.61 -16.06 3.05
CA PRO A 14 14.40 -15.36 3.52
C PRO A 14 14.26 -13.89 3.07
N ASP A 15 15.36 -13.22 2.75
CA ASP A 15 15.46 -11.86 2.23
C ASP A 15 14.92 -11.66 0.80
N TRP A 16 14.89 -12.69 -0.06
CA TRP A 16 14.52 -12.54 -1.48
C TRP A 16 13.06 -12.07 -1.66
N VAL A 17 12.14 -12.59 -0.85
CA VAL A 17 10.71 -12.20 -0.86
C VAL A 17 10.59 -10.74 -0.43
N VAL A 18 11.35 -10.34 0.58
CA VAL A 18 11.32 -9.00 1.16
C VAL A 18 11.84 -7.98 0.14
N GLU A 19 12.92 -8.30 -0.59
CA GLU A 19 13.44 -7.42 -1.64
C GLU A 19 12.50 -7.26 -2.83
N ILE A 20 11.89 -8.35 -3.31
CA ILE A 20 10.94 -8.28 -4.42
C ILE A 20 9.71 -7.48 -3.99
N ASN A 21 9.18 -7.74 -2.80
CA ASN A 21 8.01 -7.02 -2.31
C ASN A 21 8.32 -5.53 -2.09
N HIS A 22 9.52 -5.20 -1.61
CA HIS A 22 9.98 -3.83 -1.49
C HIS A 22 10.08 -3.13 -2.85
N LYS A 23 10.70 -3.76 -3.86
CA LYS A 23 10.79 -3.19 -5.21
C LYS A 23 9.41 -2.94 -5.82
N ASN A 24 8.51 -3.92 -5.70
CA ASN A 24 7.12 -3.78 -6.16
C ASN A 24 6.39 -2.62 -5.44
N ARG A 25 6.59 -2.52 -4.12
CA ARG A 25 6.01 -1.46 -3.29
C ARG A 25 6.55 -0.08 -3.66
N VAL A 26 7.87 0.08 -3.82
CA VAL A 26 8.48 1.37 -4.22
C VAL A 26 7.96 1.80 -5.59
N PHE A 27 7.89 0.88 -6.55
CA PHE A 27 7.36 1.17 -7.87
C PHE A 27 5.88 1.60 -7.81
N GLY A 28 5.03 0.80 -7.18
CA GLY A 28 3.60 1.11 -7.06
C GLY A 28 3.31 2.39 -6.28
N PHE A 29 4.03 2.64 -5.20
CA PHE A 29 3.86 3.88 -4.42
C PHE A 29 4.38 5.10 -5.17
N THR A 30 5.47 4.98 -5.95
CA THR A 30 5.94 6.08 -6.80
C THR A 30 4.91 6.42 -7.88
N LEU A 31 4.28 5.42 -8.51
CA LEU A 31 3.18 5.66 -9.43
C LEU A 31 1.98 6.30 -8.73
N GLY A 32 1.65 5.85 -7.52
CA GLY A 32 0.62 6.46 -6.67
C GLY A 32 0.92 7.93 -6.39
N PHE A 33 2.16 8.28 -6.04
CA PHE A 33 2.60 9.66 -5.84
C PHE A 33 2.32 10.53 -7.08
N VAL A 34 2.68 10.04 -8.27
CA VAL A 34 2.47 10.79 -9.51
C VAL A 34 0.99 10.97 -9.81
N VAL A 35 0.20 9.90 -9.72
CA VAL A 35 -1.25 9.95 -10.01
C VAL A 35 -1.97 10.89 -9.05
N LEU A 36 -1.69 10.79 -7.75
CA LEU A 36 -2.32 11.65 -6.75
C LEU A 36 -1.78 13.08 -6.80
N GLY A 37 -0.49 13.25 -7.06
CA GLY A 37 0.11 14.56 -7.27
C GLY A 37 -0.56 15.27 -8.44
N VAL A 38 -0.67 14.62 -9.60
CA VAL A 38 -1.40 15.16 -10.76
C VAL A 38 -2.87 15.46 -10.42
N HIS A 39 -3.52 14.61 -9.64
CA HIS A 39 -4.90 14.87 -9.19
C HIS A 39 -5.01 16.12 -8.30
N MET A 40 -4.01 16.37 -7.45
CA MET A 40 -3.95 17.51 -6.53
C MET A 40 -3.46 18.80 -7.21
N LEU A 41 -2.74 18.71 -8.33
CA LEU A 41 -2.31 19.88 -9.10
C LEU A 41 -3.52 20.70 -9.57
N GLY A 42 -3.46 22.01 -9.35
CA GLY A 42 -4.53 22.94 -9.75
C GLY A 42 -5.77 22.92 -8.85
N LYS A 43 -5.75 22.19 -7.73
CA LYS A 43 -6.79 22.21 -6.69
C LYS A 43 -6.28 22.88 -5.41
N ASP A 44 -7.21 23.28 -4.55
CA ASP A 44 -6.93 24.01 -3.31
C ASP A 44 -6.42 23.11 -2.16
N TYR A 45 -5.43 22.26 -2.44
CA TYR A 45 -4.74 21.48 -1.41
C TYR A 45 -3.59 22.27 -0.79
N GLY A 46 -3.58 22.36 0.54
CA GLY A 46 -2.54 23.08 1.28
C GLY A 46 -1.16 22.40 1.23
N PRO A 47 -0.09 23.12 1.62
CA PRO A 47 1.29 22.59 1.63
C PRO A 47 1.47 21.32 2.47
N LEU A 48 0.69 21.18 3.54
CA LEU A 48 0.73 20.00 4.40
C LEU A 48 0.34 18.73 3.64
N SER A 49 -0.64 18.80 2.73
CA SER A 49 -1.10 17.66 1.94
C SER A 49 -0.02 17.14 1.01
N TRP A 50 0.76 18.05 0.42
CA TRP A 50 1.91 17.71 -0.42
C TRP A 50 3.03 17.05 0.37
N TRP A 51 3.32 17.55 1.58
CA TRP A 51 4.27 16.92 2.49
C TRP A 51 3.83 15.52 2.89
N LEU A 52 2.57 15.35 3.28
CA LEU A 52 2.00 14.04 3.61
C LEU A 52 2.03 13.08 2.42
N LEU A 53 1.79 13.58 1.20
CA LEU A 53 1.90 12.79 -0.03
C LEU A 53 3.34 12.28 -0.22
N GLY A 54 4.34 13.16 -0.11
CA GLY A 54 5.75 12.78 -0.22
C GLY A 54 6.19 11.79 0.86
N LEU A 55 5.83 12.05 2.12
CA LEU A 55 6.14 11.15 3.23
C LEU A 55 5.51 9.77 3.05
N GLN A 56 4.23 9.72 2.66
CA GLN A 56 3.50 8.46 2.52
C GLN A 56 3.93 7.65 1.30
N PHE A 57 4.23 8.30 0.18
CA PHE A 57 4.50 7.57 -1.06
C PHE A 57 5.98 7.38 -1.38
N LEU A 58 6.88 8.15 -0.77
CA LEU A 58 8.33 8.03 -1.00
C LEU A 58 9.09 7.52 0.23
N VAL A 59 8.77 8.03 1.42
CA VAL A 59 9.53 7.71 2.65
C VAL A 59 9.00 6.44 3.33
N TYR A 60 7.69 6.33 3.47
CA TYR A 60 7.04 5.20 4.14
C TYR A 60 7.43 3.81 3.57
N PRO A 61 7.51 3.57 2.25
CA PRO A 61 7.99 2.29 1.70
C PRO A 61 9.40 1.89 2.18
N GLN A 62 10.27 2.87 2.42
CA GLN A 62 11.64 2.65 2.90
C GLN A 62 11.64 2.26 4.39
N LEU A 63 10.83 2.95 5.19
CA LEU A 63 10.67 2.66 6.62
C LEU A 63 10.12 1.24 6.85
N LEU A 64 9.13 0.84 6.05
CA LEU A 64 8.59 -0.53 6.12
C LEU A 64 9.65 -1.58 5.80
N TYR A 65 10.48 -1.35 4.79
CA TYR A 65 11.55 -2.29 4.43
C TYR A 65 12.55 -2.48 5.56
N TRP A 66 12.96 -1.39 6.22
CA TRP A 66 13.85 -1.48 7.38
C TRP A 66 13.19 -2.22 8.54
N ARG A 67 11.90 -1.97 8.79
CA ARG A 67 11.14 -2.64 9.84
C ARG A 67 10.95 -4.13 9.56
N THR A 68 10.67 -4.53 8.31
CA THR A 68 10.55 -5.95 7.93
C THR A 68 11.88 -6.68 8.06
N ARG A 69 13.01 -6.05 7.68
CA ARG A 69 14.36 -6.65 7.85
C ARG A 69 14.79 -6.80 9.31
N ALA A 70 14.37 -5.90 10.19
CA ALA A 70 14.69 -5.98 11.61
C ALA A 70 13.80 -7.00 12.37
N SER A 71 12.77 -7.56 11.74
CA SER A 71 11.81 -8.46 12.38
C SER A 71 12.25 -9.92 12.30
N ALA A 72 12.12 -10.64 13.42
CA ALA A 72 12.34 -12.08 13.46
C ALA A 72 11.33 -12.87 12.60
N ASN A 73 10.11 -12.33 12.44
CA ASN A 73 9.03 -12.91 11.64
C ASN A 73 8.66 -11.95 10.48
N GLY A 74 9.52 -11.87 9.46
CA GLY A 74 9.34 -10.97 8.32
C GLY A 74 8.00 -11.16 7.59
N ARG A 75 7.52 -12.40 7.45
CA ARG A 75 6.24 -12.70 6.78
C ARG A 75 5.02 -12.14 7.52
N GLU A 76 4.94 -12.32 8.84
CA GLU A 76 3.82 -11.79 9.64
C GLU A 76 3.83 -10.26 9.65
N THR A 77 5.02 -9.69 9.75
CA THR A 77 5.25 -8.23 9.71
C THR A 77 4.78 -7.64 8.38
N GLU A 78 5.13 -8.29 7.26
CA GLU A 78 4.72 -7.83 5.94
C GLU A 78 3.21 -7.91 5.74
N MET A 79 2.54 -8.91 6.31
CA MET A 79 1.07 -8.99 6.25
C MET A 79 0.40 -7.83 7.01
N SER A 80 0.92 -7.46 8.17
CA SER A 80 0.45 -6.29 8.90
C SER A 80 0.66 -4.99 8.11
N HIS A 81 1.81 -4.88 7.42
CA HIS A 81 2.08 -3.73 6.54
C HIS A 81 1.08 -3.65 5.38
N LEU A 82 0.74 -4.77 4.73
CA LEU A 82 -0.27 -4.79 3.66
C LEU A 82 -1.66 -4.36 4.13
N THR A 83 -2.06 -4.73 5.35
CA THR A 83 -3.31 -4.24 5.95
C THR A 83 -3.23 -2.74 6.22
N LEU A 84 -2.09 -2.25 6.75
CA LEU A 84 -1.86 -0.83 6.98
C LEU A 84 -1.94 -0.02 5.68
N ASP A 85 -1.36 -0.52 4.58
CA ASP A 85 -1.43 0.14 3.28
C ASP A 85 -2.85 0.30 2.79
N SER A 86 -3.66 -0.75 2.95
CA SER A 86 -5.07 -0.74 2.56
C SER A 86 -5.84 0.32 3.34
N PHE A 87 -5.58 0.40 4.65
CA PHE A 87 -6.15 1.42 5.52
C PHE A 87 -5.73 2.84 5.10
N VAL A 88 -4.45 3.08 4.87
CA VAL A 88 -3.95 4.41 4.49
C VAL A 88 -4.43 4.81 3.10
N PHE A 89 -4.54 3.88 2.16
CA PHE A 89 -5.17 4.15 0.87
C PHE A 89 -6.65 4.50 1.01
N GLY A 90 -7.36 3.87 1.95
CA GLY A 90 -8.70 4.29 2.35
C GLY A 90 -8.76 5.74 2.83
N LEU A 91 -7.83 6.13 3.71
CA LEU A 91 -7.72 7.51 4.19
C LEU A 91 -7.50 8.50 3.05
N TRP A 92 -6.59 8.19 2.11
CA TRP A 92 -6.33 9.02 0.94
C TRP A 92 -7.55 9.10 0.00
N ALA A 93 -8.21 7.98 -0.27
CA ALA A 93 -9.42 7.96 -1.08
C ALA A 93 -10.50 8.87 -0.48
N GLY A 94 -10.73 8.77 0.83
CA GLY A 94 -11.66 9.65 1.54
C GLY A 94 -11.23 11.12 1.47
N TYR A 95 -9.99 11.42 1.87
CA TYR A 95 -9.44 12.79 1.92
C TYR A 95 -9.51 13.53 0.58
N LEU A 96 -9.34 12.80 -0.53
CA LEU A 96 -9.40 13.33 -1.89
C LEU A 96 -10.83 13.42 -2.44
N GLY A 97 -11.85 13.03 -1.67
CA GLY A 97 -13.25 13.08 -2.11
C GLY A 97 -13.64 11.94 -3.06
N PHE A 98 -12.99 10.78 -2.93
CA PHE A 98 -13.24 9.58 -3.74
C PHE A 98 -13.11 9.79 -5.26
N PRO A 99 -11.96 10.30 -5.76
CA PRO A 99 -11.74 10.38 -7.20
C PRO A 99 -11.82 8.98 -7.81
N MET A 100 -12.75 8.81 -8.76
CA MET A 100 -13.15 7.49 -9.28
C MET A 100 -11.95 6.62 -9.67
N TRP A 101 -11.07 7.14 -10.53
CA TRP A 101 -9.93 6.39 -11.06
C TRP A 101 -8.86 6.09 -9.99
N ALA A 102 -8.56 7.06 -9.11
CA ALA A 102 -7.53 6.84 -8.09
C ALA A 102 -8.02 5.87 -7.01
N THR A 103 -9.27 6.02 -6.57
CA THR A 103 -9.92 5.12 -5.61
C THR A 103 -10.02 3.71 -6.17
N PHE A 104 -10.43 3.58 -7.44
CA PHE A 104 -10.47 2.28 -8.11
C PHE A 104 -9.08 1.63 -8.18
N GLY A 105 -8.04 2.37 -8.57
CA GLY A 105 -6.67 1.86 -8.62
C GLY A 105 -6.15 1.41 -7.25
N MET A 106 -6.46 2.16 -6.18
CA MET A 106 -6.11 1.79 -4.80
C MET A 106 -6.85 0.53 -4.35
N CYS A 107 -8.15 0.41 -4.65
CA CYS A 107 -8.95 -0.78 -4.33
C CYS A 107 -8.40 -2.02 -5.05
N VAL A 108 -8.18 -1.92 -6.37
CA VAL A 108 -7.70 -3.06 -7.17
C VAL A 108 -6.30 -3.49 -6.72
N SER A 109 -5.38 -2.55 -6.56
CA SER A 109 -4.00 -2.86 -6.15
C SER A 109 -3.92 -3.52 -4.78
N THR A 110 -4.71 -3.05 -3.80
CA THR A 110 -4.75 -3.64 -2.46
C THR A 110 -5.43 -5.00 -2.45
N CYS A 111 -6.51 -5.19 -3.20
CA CYS A 111 -7.16 -6.49 -3.38
C CYS A 111 -6.23 -7.53 -4.02
N ILE A 112 -5.52 -7.17 -5.09
CA ILE A 112 -4.56 -8.07 -5.75
C ILE A 112 -3.46 -8.45 -4.76
N ASN A 113 -2.85 -7.47 -4.11
CA ASN A 113 -1.78 -7.72 -3.13
C ASN A 113 -2.24 -8.67 -2.02
N HIS A 114 -3.43 -8.48 -1.44
CA HIS A 114 -3.92 -9.37 -0.39
C HIS A 114 -4.33 -10.75 -0.90
N THR A 115 -4.91 -10.83 -2.10
CA THR A 115 -5.33 -12.11 -2.70
C THR A 115 -4.13 -13.01 -2.97
N SER A 116 -3.01 -12.45 -3.42
CA SER A 116 -1.77 -13.20 -3.66
C SER A 116 -1.24 -13.91 -2.41
N TYR A 117 -1.51 -13.40 -1.20
CA TYR A 117 -0.98 -13.99 0.04
C TYR A 117 -2.02 -14.79 0.85
N ARG A 118 -3.30 -14.41 0.81
CA ARG A 118 -4.37 -15.00 1.66
C ARG A 118 -5.61 -15.46 0.88
N GLY A 119 -5.58 -15.42 -0.45
CA GLY A 119 -6.73 -15.73 -1.30
C GLY A 119 -7.92 -14.79 -1.07
N ALA A 120 -9.14 -15.27 -1.31
CA ALA A 120 -10.36 -14.44 -1.25
C ALA A 120 -10.62 -13.80 0.14
N LYS A 121 -10.21 -14.46 1.23
CA LYS A 121 -10.30 -13.88 2.59
C LYS A 121 -9.41 -12.65 2.75
N GLY A 122 -8.25 -12.64 2.07
CA GLY A 122 -7.37 -11.48 2.01
C GLY A 122 -8.06 -10.27 1.35
N ALA A 123 -8.75 -10.48 0.23
CA ALA A 123 -9.47 -9.41 -0.45
C ALA A 123 -10.56 -8.77 0.43
N LEU A 124 -11.30 -9.58 1.21
CA LEU A 124 -12.27 -9.04 2.17
C LEU A 124 -11.59 -8.23 3.27
N GLN A 125 -10.44 -8.70 3.76
CA GLN A 125 -9.67 -7.97 4.77
C GLN A 125 -9.14 -6.64 4.23
N SER A 126 -8.68 -6.58 2.97
CA SER A 126 -8.23 -5.32 2.35
C SER A 126 -9.38 -4.34 2.16
N LEU A 127 -10.54 -4.82 1.70
CA LEU A 127 -11.73 -3.99 1.55
C LEU A 127 -12.21 -3.44 2.89
N ALA A 128 -12.19 -4.26 3.96
CA ALA A 128 -12.55 -3.81 5.30
C ALA A 128 -11.57 -2.74 5.82
N ALA A 129 -10.26 -2.94 5.64
CA ALA A 129 -9.25 -1.98 6.04
C ALA A 129 -9.37 -0.67 5.25
N LEU A 130 -9.54 -0.75 3.93
CA LEU A 130 -9.75 0.40 3.05
C LEU A 130 -11.02 1.16 3.42
N GLY A 131 -12.13 0.44 3.63
CA GLY A 131 -13.38 1.03 4.09
C GLY A 131 -13.23 1.73 5.44
N ALA A 132 -12.53 1.11 6.40
CA ALA A 132 -12.25 1.71 7.70
C ALA A 132 -11.44 3.02 7.58
N GLY A 133 -10.40 3.04 6.73
CA GLY A 133 -9.63 4.25 6.45
C GLY A 133 -10.48 5.35 5.81
N ALA A 134 -11.28 4.99 4.82
CA ALA A 134 -12.19 5.93 4.16
C ALA A 134 -13.19 6.54 5.16
N LEU A 135 -13.77 5.72 6.04
CA LEU A 135 -14.68 6.19 7.09
C LEU A 135 -13.99 7.16 8.06
N VAL A 136 -12.77 6.86 8.49
CA VAL A 136 -11.99 7.77 9.36
C VAL A 136 -11.76 9.11 8.67
N ALA A 137 -11.39 9.13 7.39
CA ALA A 137 -11.23 10.37 6.64
C ALA A 137 -12.55 11.15 6.52
N VAL A 138 -13.66 10.46 6.24
CA VAL A 138 -14.99 11.08 6.17
C VAL A 138 -15.39 11.72 7.49
N VAL A 139 -15.16 11.04 8.60
CA VAL A 139 -15.46 11.55 9.94
C VAL A 139 -14.54 12.73 10.30
N ALA A 140 -13.25 12.66 9.97
CA ALA A 140 -12.28 13.69 10.34
C ALA A 140 -12.41 14.99 9.53
N PHE A 141 -12.70 14.89 8.23
CA PHE A 141 -12.68 16.04 7.31
C PHE A 141 -14.08 16.47 6.84
N GLY A 142 -15.11 15.65 7.04
CA GLY A 142 -16.47 15.91 6.61
C GLY A 142 -16.68 15.67 5.10
N PHE A 143 -17.64 14.81 4.75
CA PHE A 143 -17.86 14.36 3.36
C PHE A 143 -18.00 15.51 2.34
N LYS A 144 -18.84 16.52 2.64
CA LYS A 144 -19.08 17.65 1.73
C LYS A 144 -17.85 18.53 1.48
N ALA A 145 -16.99 18.68 2.49
CA ALA A 145 -15.79 19.49 2.38
C ALA A 145 -14.70 18.83 1.51
N MET A 146 -14.79 17.52 1.28
CA MET A 146 -13.83 16.78 0.47
C MET A 146 -14.21 16.73 -1.02
N VAL A 147 -15.50 16.68 -1.33
CA VAL A 147 -15.99 16.62 -2.72
C VAL A 147 -15.85 17.97 -3.45
N ASN A 148 -15.82 19.08 -2.72
CA ASN A 148 -15.81 20.44 -3.28
C ASN A 148 -14.40 21.08 -3.43
N LYS A 149 -13.32 20.28 -3.43
CA LYS A 149 -11.92 20.76 -3.54
C LYS A 149 -11.39 20.78 -4.98
#